data_AF-A0A4R1VZS6-F1
#
_entry.id   AF-A0A4R1VZS6-F1
#
_cell.length_a   1.000
_cell.length_b   1.000
_cell.length_c   1.000
_cell.angle_alpha   90.00
_cell.angle_beta   90.00
_cell.angle_gamma   90.00
#
_symmetry.space_group_name_H-M   'P 1'
#
loop_
_entity.id
_entity.type
_entity.pdbx_description
1 polymer ?
#
loop_
_entity_poly.entity_id
_entity_poly.type
_entity_poly.pdbx_seq_one_letter_code
_entity_poly.pdbx_strand_id
1 'polypeptide(L)'
;MNLGFESVKDVLEVLLVPIALGVLAVGWPAIAERRKRVNFENLTRRELSEAEPHDPRNSQLLWHEHLSRRFLHEEIVGSVVENADFVLSLDPELSYHVSQLWIEFAKAQKESKSGVGSSPGHACQFSWHLLKAAEFLDRRGSRTSRRKPGLVETTWRPWDELIRNQFPESPQCDFLRPGVAPGSSRSGPSAVSRHPTRR
;
A
#
# COMPACT_ATOMS: atom_id res chain seq x y z
N MET A 1 47.13 7.61 44.40
CA MET A 1 46.15 6.53 44.13
C MET A 1 46.48 5.97 42.77
N ASN A 2 47.16 4.83 42.72
CA ASN A 2 47.41 4.14 41.46
C ASN A 2 46.08 3.50 41.04
N LEU A 3 45.46 4.03 39.99
CA LEU A 3 44.36 3.37 39.32
C LEU A 3 44.94 2.03 38.82
N GLY A 4 44.50 0.91 39.39
CA GLY A 4 45.10 -0.43 39.25
C GLY A 4 44.99 -1.03 37.86
N PHE A 5 45.43 -0.31 36.84
CA PHE A 5 45.55 -0.78 35.47
C PHE A 5 46.94 -1.40 35.28
N GLU A 6 47.03 -2.72 35.44
CA GLU A 6 48.31 -3.44 35.30
C GLU A 6 48.71 -3.65 33.83
N SER A 7 47.76 -3.49 32.91
CA SER A 7 47.97 -3.71 31.47
C SER A 7 47.23 -2.67 30.63
N VAL A 8 47.81 -2.30 29.48
CA VAL A 8 47.14 -1.50 28.43
C VAL A 8 45.79 -2.11 28.04
N LYS A 9 45.65 -3.44 28.19
CA LYS A 9 44.41 -4.17 27.95
C LYS A 9 43.26 -3.72 28.86
N ASP A 10 43.51 -3.47 30.14
CA ASP A 10 42.44 -3.07 31.08
C ASP A 10 41.92 -1.65 30.77
N VAL A 11 42.82 -0.74 30.39
CA VAL A 11 42.43 0.61 29.96
C VAL A 11 41.61 0.55 28.67
N LEU A 12 42.00 -0.31 27.73
CA LEU A 12 41.27 -0.49 26.49
C LEU A 12 39.88 -1.07 26.74
N GLU A 13 39.75 -2.06 27.62
CA GLU A 13 38.47 -2.68 27.96
C GLU A 13 37.51 -1.69 28.64
N VAL A 14 38.01 -0.90 29.60
CA VAL A 14 37.23 0.11 30.32
C VAL A 14 36.75 1.24 29.40
N LEU A 15 37.50 1.59 28.36
CA LEU A 15 37.08 2.60 27.37
C LEU A 15 36.19 2.03 26.27
N LEU A 16 36.49 0.83 25.78
CA LEU A 16 35.86 0.27 24.60
C LEU A 16 34.44 -0.24 24.89
N VAL A 17 34.19 -0.77 26.09
CA VAL A 17 32.85 -1.25 26.49
C VAL A 17 31.81 -0.12 26.53
N PRO A 18 32.03 1.03 27.22
CA PRO A 18 31.07 2.14 27.20
C PRO A 18 30.86 2.73 25.81
N ILE A 19 31.92 2.83 25.00
CA ILE A 19 31.83 3.33 23.62
C ILE A 19 30.97 2.38 22.77
N ALA A 20 31.21 1.07 22.85
CA ALA A 20 30.42 0.08 22.12
C ALA A 20 28.94 0.09 22.53
N LEU A 21 28.64 0.23 23.82
CA LEU A 21 27.28 0.38 24.33
C LEU A 21 26.62 1.67 23.83
N GLY A 22 27.36 2.78 23.81
CA GLY A 22 26.88 4.05 23.26
C GLY A 22 26.55 3.94 21.77
N VAL A 23 27.42 3.31 20.97
CA VAL A 23 27.19 3.09 19.53
C VAL A 23 25.99 2.17 19.31
N LEU A 24 25.84 1.10 20.09
CA LEU A 24 24.69 0.20 20.00
C LEU A 24 23.38 0.91 20.34
N ALA A 25 23.36 1.71 21.41
CA ALA A 25 22.18 2.46 21.83
C ALA A 25 21.68 3.42 20.73
N VAL A 26 22.59 4.06 19.99
CA VAL A 26 22.25 4.98 18.89
C VAL A 26 21.93 4.23 17.59
N GLY A 27 22.66 3.17 17.27
CA GLY A 27 22.52 2.43 16.01
C GLY A 27 21.34 1.47 15.98
N TRP A 28 20.96 0.89 17.12
CA TRP A 28 19.93 -0.14 17.20
C TRP A 28 18.54 0.32 16.74
N PRO A 29 18.02 1.51 17.13
CA PRO A 29 16.71 1.98 16.68
C PRO A 29 16.60 2.06 15.15
N ALA A 30 17.62 2.60 14.48
CA ALA A 30 17.65 2.72 13.03
C ALA A 30 17.65 1.35 12.33
N ILE A 31 18.37 0.36 12.88
CA ILE A 31 18.36 -1.01 12.36
C ILE A 31 17.00 -1.69 12.59
N ALA A 32 16.42 -1.51 13.77
CA ALA A 32 15.12 -2.06 14.13
C ALA A 32 14.02 -1.51 13.22
N GLU A 33 14.00 -0.20 12.96
CA GLU A 33 13.06 0.43 12.02
C GLU A 33 13.21 -0.10 10.61
N ARG A 34 14.45 -0.21 10.09
CA ARG A 34 14.69 -0.80 8.76
C ARG A 34 14.16 -2.23 8.66
N ARG A 35 14.36 -3.05 9.70
CA ARG A 35 13.81 -4.41 9.76
C ARG A 35 12.29 -4.40 9.79
N LYS A 36 11.66 -3.51 10.57
CA LYS A 36 10.20 -3.36 10.60
C LYS A 36 9.64 -3.00 9.22
N ARG A 37 10.26 -2.05 8.51
CA ARG A 37 9.87 -1.66 7.14
C ARG A 37 9.93 -2.85 6.17
N VAL A 38 11.04 -3.57 6.16
CA VAL A 38 11.22 -4.76 5.29
C VAL A 38 10.22 -5.86 5.64
N ASN A 39 9.98 -6.11 6.93
CA ASN A 39 9.02 -7.11 7.37
C ASN A 39 7.60 -6.75 6.94
N PHE A 40 7.21 -5.47 7.03
CA PHE A 40 5.92 -5.01 6.55
C PHE A 40 5.79 -5.11 5.04
N GLU A 41 6.78 -4.68 4.27
CA GLU A 41 6.79 -4.84 2.81
C GLU A 41 6.63 -6.31 2.40
N ASN A 42 7.29 -7.22 3.12
CA ASN A 42 7.17 -8.66 2.88
C ASN A 42 5.78 -9.21 3.31
N LEU A 43 5.24 -8.73 4.42
CA LEU A 43 3.89 -9.07 4.88
C LEU A 43 2.86 -8.64 3.84
N THR A 44 2.88 -7.37 3.44
CA THR A 44 1.97 -6.81 2.43
C THR A 44 2.12 -7.54 1.10
N ARG A 45 3.35 -7.85 0.66
CA ARG A 45 3.57 -8.64 -0.56
C ARG A 45 2.89 -10.01 -0.46
N ARG A 46 3.13 -10.76 0.62
CA ARG A 46 2.53 -12.08 0.83
C ARG A 46 1.01 -11.98 0.84
N GLU A 47 0.48 -11.02 1.58
CA GLU A 47 -0.96 -10.83 1.73
C GLU A 47 -1.62 -10.43 0.41
N LEU A 48 -1.04 -9.50 -0.36
CA LEU A 48 -1.53 -9.15 -1.70
C LEU A 48 -1.41 -10.33 -2.67
N SER A 49 -0.33 -11.14 -2.61
CA SER A 49 -0.24 -12.33 -3.46
C SER A 49 -1.32 -13.38 -3.20
N GLU A 50 -1.94 -13.33 -2.03
CA GLU A 50 -3.04 -14.20 -1.62
C GLU A 50 -4.41 -13.49 -1.75
N ALA A 51 -4.43 -12.24 -2.23
CA ALA A 51 -5.62 -11.42 -2.39
C ALA A 51 -6.23 -11.53 -3.80
N GLU A 52 -6.01 -12.63 -4.52
CA GLU A 52 -6.64 -12.86 -5.82
C GLU A 52 -8.18 -12.91 -5.67
N PRO A 53 -8.95 -12.40 -6.65
CA PRO A 53 -10.40 -12.43 -6.58
C PRO A 53 -10.90 -13.89 -6.56
N HIS A 54 -11.73 -14.23 -5.59
CA HIS A 54 -12.31 -15.56 -5.47
C HIS A 54 -13.36 -15.80 -6.55
N ASP A 55 -13.20 -16.82 -7.38
CA ASP A 55 -14.11 -17.16 -8.48
C ASP A 55 -14.46 -15.95 -9.38
N PRO A 56 -13.50 -15.44 -10.17
CA PRO A 56 -13.72 -14.27 -11.03
C PRO A 56 -14.78 -14.49 -12.12
N ARG A 57 -15.27 -15.73 -12.30
CA ARG A 57 -16.33 -16.07 -13.26
C ARG A 57 -17.73 -15.89 -12.67
N ASN A 58 -17.85 -15.76 -11.36
CA ASN A 58 -19.13 -15.53 -10.72
C ASN A 58 -19.54 -14.06 -10.88
N SER A 59 -20.27 -13.77 -11.96
CA SER A 59 -20.76 -12.42 -12.25
C SER A 59 -21.88 -11.95 -11.31
N GLN A 60 -22.35 -12.78 -10.39
CA GLN A 60 -23.40 -12.39 -9.43
C GLN A 60 -22.83 -11.64 -8.23
N LEU A 61 -21.55 -11.83 -7.92
CA LEU A 61 -20.88 -11.17 -6.82
C LEU A 61 -20.43 -9.76 -7.22
N LEU A 62 -20.58 -8.81 -6.31
CA LEU A 62 -19.97 -7.50 -6.48
C LEU A 62 -18.45 -7.64 -6.33
N TRP A 63 -17.66 -6.82 -7.04
CA TRP A 63 -16.19 -6.94 -7.02
C TRP A 63 -15.60 -7.04 -5.60
N HIS A 64 -16.11 -6.24 -4.65
CA HIS A 64 -15.60 -6.23 -3.28
C HIS A 64 -15.99 -7.48 -2.46
N GLU A 65 -16.91 -8.32 -2.95
CA GLU A 65 -17.31 -9.59 -2.33
C GLU A 65 -16.38 -10.75 -2.75
N HIS A 66 -15.56 -10.57 -3.78
CA HIS A 66 -14.57 -11.58 -4.20
C HIS A 66 -13.38 -11.70 -3.23
N LEU A 67 -13.26 -10.79 -2.25
CA LEU A 67 -12.21 -10.84 -1.24
C LEU A 67 -12.67 -11.72 -0.05
N SER A 68 -12.08 -12.89 0.09
CA SER A 68 -12.55 -13.93 1.03
C SER A 68 -12.10 -13.74 2.48
N ARG A 69 -11.14 -12.85 2.74
CA ARG A 69 -10.47 -12.73 4.04
C ARG A 69 -10.01 -11.31 4.33
N ARG A 70 -9.82 -11.03 5.61
CA ARG A 70 -9.19 -9.80 6.10
C ARG A 70 -7.68 -9.98 6.18
N PHE A 71 -6.93 -8.92 5.95
CA PHE A 71 -5.46 -8.95 5.94
C PHE A 71 -4.89 -8.22 7.14
N LEU A 72 -3.74 -8.66 7.66
CA LEU A 72 -3.13 -8.01 8.83
C LEU A 72 -2.60 -6.62 8.48
N HIS A 73 -2.09 -6.43 7.26
CA HIS A 73 -1.61 -5.11 6.84
C HIS A 73 -2.74 -4.06 6.74
N GLU A 74 -3.98 -4.50 6.49
CA GLU A 74 -5.18 -3.63 6.56
C GLU A 74 -5.37 -3.11 7.99
N GLU A 75 -5.31 -3.99 8.99
CA GLU A 75 -5.49 -3.63 10.40
C GLU A 75 -4.41 -2.67 10.89
N ILE A 76 -3.14 -2.96 10.57
CA ILE A 76 -2.00 -2.10 10.95
C ILE A 76 -2.15 -0.69 10.39
N VAL A 77 -2.58 -0.58 9.13
CA VAL A 77 -2.76 0.71 8.45
C VAL A 77 -4.05 1.41 8.86
N GLY A 78 -5.10 0.65 9.22
CA GLY A 78 -6.36 1.19 9.72
C GLY A 78 -6.24 1.84 11.10
N SER A 79 -5.37 1.32 11.97
CA SER A 79 -5.12 1.84 13.32
C SER A 79 -3.94 2.83 13.34
N VAL A 80 -4.01 3.92 12.56
CA VAL A 80 -2.92 4.90 12.41
C VAL A 80 -2.49 5.52 13.74
N VAL A 81 -3.43 5.79 14.66
CA VAL A 81 -3.11 6.42 15.95
C VAL A 81 -2.29 5.50 16.84
N GLU A 82 -2.65 4.21 16.89
CA GLU A 82 -1.95 3.19 17.69
C GLU A 82 -0.59 2.84 17.08
N ASN A 83 -0.46 2.97 15.76
CA ASN A 83 0.73 2.60 15.00
C ASN A 83 1.47 3.81 14.41
N ALA A 84 1.29 5.02 14.96
CA ALA A 84 1.76 6.27 14.34
C ALA A 84 3.26 6.24 14.02
N ASP A 85 4.10 5.91 14.99
CA ASP A 85 5.56 5.84 14.82
C ASP A 85 5.96 4.85 13.73
N PHE A 86 5.24 3.73 13.64
CA PHE A 86 5.48 2.72 12.63
C PHE A 86 5.04 3.19 11.24
N VAL A 87 3.83 3.74 11.11
CA VAL A 87 3.28 4.26 9.84
C VAL A 87 4.13 5.40 9.30
N LEU A 88 4.60 6.32 10.17
CA LEU A 88 5.51 7.40 9.80
C LEU A 88 6.90 6.90 9.38
N SER A 89 7.29 5.71 9.83
CA SER A 89 8.51 5.05 9.37
C SER A 89 8.32 4.32 8.03
N LEU A 90 7.11 4.12 7.51
CA LEU A 90 6.94 3.42 6.24
C LEU A 90 7.36 4.29 5.05
N ASP A 91 7.58 3.63 3.91
CA ASP A 91 7.70 4.36 2.65
C ASP A 91 6.37 5.08 2.36
N PRO A 92 6.37 6.41 2.16
CA PRO A 92 5.13 7.19 2.04
C PRO A 92 4.32 6.83 0.78
N GLU A 93 4.96 6.37 -0.29
CA GLU A 93 4.27 5.93 -1.50
C GLU A 93 3.49 4.65 -1.22
N LEU A 94 4.15 3.64 -0.65
CA LEU A 94 3.51 2.37 -0.32
C LEU A 94 2.40 2.55 0.72
N SER A 95 2.66 3.28 1.81
CA SER A 95 1.67 3.47 2.88
C SER A 95 0.44 4.20 2.38
N TYR A 96 0.62 5.25 1.56
CA TYR A 96 -0.50 5.96 0.94
C TYR A 96 -1.36 5.04 0.07
N HIS A 97 -0.75 4.30 -0.87
CA HIS A 97 -1.52 3.46 -1.78
C HIS A 97 -2.22 2.30 -1.05
N VAL A 98 -1.57 1.68 -0.07
CA VAL A 98 -2.20 0.64 0.75
C VAL A 98 -3.35 1.18 1.58
N SER A 99 -3.21 2.36 2.20
CA SER A 99 -4.31 3.00 2.94
C SER A 99 -5.52 3.27 2.04
N GLN A 100 -5.28 3.90 0.88
CA GLN A 100 -6.35 4.28 -0.03
C GLN A 100 -7.03 3.05 -0.64
N LEU A 101 -6.28 1.99 -0.96
CA LEU A 101 -6.82 0.70 -1.40
C LEU A 101 -7.93 0.22 -0.47
N TRP A 102 -7.64 0.18 0.83
CA TRP A 102 -8.58 -0.32 1.84
C TRP A 102 -9.72 0.65 2.15
N ILE A 103 -9.47 1.96 2.06
CA ILE A 103 -10.52 2.98 2.18
C ILE A 103 -11.56 2.81 1.08
N GLU A 104 -11.13 2.66 -0.18
CA GLU A 104 -12.04 2.50 -1.32
C GLU A 104 -12.83 1.19 -1.23
N PHE A 105 -12.17 0.11 -0.80
CA PHE A 105 -12.81 -1.17 -0.51
C PHE A 105 -13.89 -1.05 0.59
N ALA A 106 -13.57 -0.38 1.70
CA ALA A 106 -14.51 -0.20 2.82
C ALA A 106 -15.71 0.69 2.42
N LYS A 107 -15.50 1.73 1.61
CA LYS A 107 -16.59 2.56 1.07
C LYS A 107 -17.53 1.71 0.21
N ALA A 108 -16.99 0.90 -0.69
CA ALA A 108 -17.78 0.02 -1.54
C ALA A 108 -18.64 -0.98 -0.74
N GLN A 109 -18.08 -1.58 0.32
CA GLN A 109 -18.83 -2.46 1.21
C GLN A 109 -19.98 -1.73 1.92
N LYS A 110 -19.75 -0.48 2.34
CA LYS A 110 -20.77 0.33 3.03
C LYS A 110 -21.93 0.70 2.08
N GLU A 111 -21.62 1.04 0.84
CA GLU A 111 -22.63 1.34 -0.19
C GLU A 111 -23.50 0.11 -0.52
N SER A 112 -22.87 -1.06 -0.67
CA SER A 112 -23.58 -2.33 -0.88
C SER A 112 -24.56 -2.63 0.25
N LYS A 113 -24.14 -2.49 1.52
CA LYS A 113 -25.01 -2.65 2.70
C LYS A 113 -26.16 -1.64 2.75
N SER A 114 -26.03 -0.51 2.07
CA SER A 114 -27.06 0.54 1.99
C SER A 114 -28.03 0.31 0.82
N GLY A 115 -27.83 -0.75 0.03
CA GLY A 115 -28.66 -1.10 -1.13
C GLY A 115 -28.38 -0.27 -2.39
N VAL A 116 -27.34 0.57 -2.39
CA VAL A 116 -27.00 1.47 -3.52
C VAL A 116 -26.21 0.72 -4.61
N GLY A 117 -25.80 -0.52 -4.36
CA GLY A 117 -24.86 -1.25 -5.21
C GLY A 117 -23.43 -0.75 -5.01
N SER A 118 -22.50 -1.17 -5.88
CA SER A 118 -21.11 -0.73 -5.80
C SER A 118 -20.79 0.32 -6.86
N SER A 119 -20.32 1.49 -6.45
CA SER A 119 -19.92 2.55 -7.38
C SER A 119 -18.71 2.14 -8.25
N PRO A 120 -18.76 2.35 -9.57
CA PRO A 120 -17.61 2.13 -10.46
C PRO A 120 -16.37 2.93 -10.03
N GLY A 121 -16.56 4.10 -9.42
CA GLY A 121 -15.46 4.97 -8.99
C GLY A 121 -14.59 4.33 -7.92
N HIS A 122 -15.22 3.71 -6.92
CA HIS A 122 -14.50 2.98 -5.86
C HIS A 122 -13.75 1.77 -6.42
N ALA A 123 -14.36 1.06 -7.38
CA ALA A 123 -13.70 -0.07 -8.06
C ALA A 123 -12.46 0.38 -8.85
N CYS A 124 -12.58 1.42 -9.68
CA CYS A 124 -11.46 1.93 -10.47
C CYS A 124 -10.33 2.46 -9.57
N GLN A 125 -10.66 3.18 -8.49
CA GLN A 125 -9.67 3.68 -7.53
C GLN A 125 -8.99 2.54 -6.77
N PHE A 126 -9.74 1.52 -6.33
CA PHE A 126 -9.18 0.31 -5.74
C PHE A 126 -8.17 -0.36 -6.69
N SER A 127 -8.55 -0.62 -7.95
CA SER A 127 -7.65 -1.21 -8.95
C SER A 127 -6.38 -0.38 -9.15
N TRP A 128 -6.50 0.95 -9.19
CA TRP A 128 -5.36 1.85 -9.32
C TRP A 128 -4.39 1.77 -8.15
N HIS A 129 -4.91 1.85 -6.92
CA HIS A 129 -4.08 1.77 -5.73
C HIS A 129 -3.43 0.40 -5.59
N LEU A 130 -4.12 -0.67 -6.01
CA LEU A 130 -3.58 -2.02 -6.07
C LEU A 130 -2.42 -2.12 -7.06
N LEU A 131 -2.56 -1.54 -8.26
CA LEU A 131 -1.49 -1.46 -9.25
C LEU A 131 -0.26 -0.77 -8.68
N LYS A 132 -0.45 0.41 -8.07
CA LYS A 132 0.65 1.22 -7.53
C LYS A 132 1.38 0.52 -6.39
N ALA A 133 0.65 -0.11 -5.48
CA ALA A 133 1.24 -0.91 -4.42
C ALA A 133 2.01 -2.13 -4.98
N ALA A 134 1.43 -2.84 -5.96
CA ALA A 134 2.07 -3.97 -6.62
C ALA A 134 3.36 -3.56 -7.36
N GLU A 135 3.33 -2.49 -8.15
CA GLU A 135 4.49 -1.93 -8.85
C GLU A 135 5.61 -1.55 -7.88
N PHE A 136 5.27 -0.90 -6.76
CA PHE A 136 6.23 -0.54 -5.72
C PHE A 136 6.92 -1.79 -5.14
N LEU A 137 6.13 -2.78 -4.75
CA LEU A 137 6.64 -4.02 -4.16
C LEU A 137 7.45 -4.84 -5.16
N ASP A 138 7.01 -4.94 -6.42
CA ASP A 138 7.76 -5.64 -7.47
C ASP A 138 9.12 -4.98 -7.74
N ARG A 139 9.18 -3.64 -7.82
CA ARG A 139 10.44 -2.88 -7.95
C ARG A 139 11.42 -3.18 -6.81
N ARG A 140 10.93 -3.25 -5.56
CA ARG A 140 11.75 -3.55 -4.37
C ARG A 140 12.20 -5.02 -4.28
N GLY A 141 11.35 -5.97 -4.72
CA GLY A 141 11.60 -7.42 -4.59
C GLY A 141 12.42 -8.04 -5.72
N SER A 142 12.53 -7.38 -6.86
CA SER A 142 13.22 -7.89 -8.06
C SER A 142 14.70 -8.25 -7.82
N ARG A 143 15.34 -7.71 -6.77
CA ARG A 143 16.75 -8.02 -6.46
C ARG A 143 17.01 -9.46 -6.02
N THR A 144 16.02 -10.17 -5.47
CA THR A 144 16.23 -11.49 -4.86
C THR A 144 15.44 -12.63 -5.50
N SER A 145 14.40 -12.34 -6.30
CA SER A 145 13.49 -13.36 -6.83
C SER A 145 13.39 -13.31 -8.35
N ARG A 146 14.33 -13.94 -9.04
CA ARG A 146 14.42 -13.94 -10.53
C ARG A 146 13.39 -14.87 -11.22
N ARG A 147 12.52 -15.57 -10.49
CA ARG A 147 11.68 -16.65 -11.04
C ARG A 147 10.18 -16.58 -10.73
N LYS A 148 9.72 -15.75 -9.80
CA LYS A 148 8.29 -15.67 -9.49
C LYS A 148 7.64 -14.55 -10.32
N PRO A 149 6.44 -14.77 -10.89
CA PRO A 149 5.67 -13.69 -11.50
C PRO A 149 5.42 -12.59 -10.44
N GLY A 150 5.45 -11.33 -10.89
CA GLY A 150 5.25 -10.17 -10.01
C GLY A 150 3.80 -10.03 -9.57
N LEU A 151 3.57 -9.29 -8.49
CA LEU A 151 2.24 -8.98 -7.98
C LEU A 151 1.36 -8.27 -9.01
N VAL A 152 1.96 -7.49 -9.91
CA VAL A 152 1.20 -6.85 -11.00
C VAL A 152 0.49 -7.91 -11.85
N GLU A 153 1.18 -9.01 -12.16
CA GLU A 153 0.63 -10.08 -12.99
C GLU A 153 -0.30 -10.99 -12.21
N THR A 154 0.10 -11.42 -11.02
CA THR A 154 -0.66 -12.43 -10.25
C THR A 154 -1.85 -11.84 -9.53
N THR A 155 -1.77 -10.59 -9.07
CA THR A 155 -2.79 -10.00 -8.20
C THR A 155 -3.54 -8.89 -8.88
N TRP A 156 -2.86 -7.86 -9.37
CA TRP A 156 -3.56 -6.70 -9.94
C TRP A 156 -4.33 -7.05 -11.20
N ARG A 157 -3.72 -7.77 -12.15
CA ARG A 157 -4.36 -8.05 -13.44
C ARG A 157 -5.70 -8.79 -13.31
N PRO A 158 -5.84 -9.86 -12.51
CA PRO A 158 -7.15 -10.49 -12.28
C PRO A 158 -8.21 -9.54 -11.72
N TRP A 159 -7.82 -8.64 -10.81
CA TRP A 159 -8.73 -7.62 -10.27
C TRP A 159 -9.15 -6.60 -11.33
N ASP A 160 -8.21 -6.13 -12.14
CA ASP A 160 -8.48 -5.19 -13.22
C ASP A 160 -9.44 -5.79 -14.26
N GLU A 161 -9.21 -7.04 -14.67
CA GLU A 161 -10.10 -7.77 -15.58
C GLU A 161 -11.51 -7.91 -15.00
N LEU A 162 -11.61 -8.30 -13.71
CA LEU A 162 -12.88 -8.42 -13.02
C LEU A 162 -13.64 -7.09 -12.99
N ILE A 163 -12.96 -6.01 -12.62
CA ILE A 163 -13.58 -4.67 -12.49
C ILE A 163 -14.03 -4.16 -13.86
N ARG A 164 -13.23 -4.36 -14.92
CA ARG A 164 -13.63 -3.99 -16.28
C ARG A 164 -14.83 -4.78 -16.79
N ASN A 165 -14.92 -6.07 -16.45
CA ASN A 165 -16.06 -6.89 -16.83
C ASN A 165 -17.34 -6.44 -16.11
N GLN A 166 -17.25 -6.00 -14.85
CA GLN A 166 -18.40 -5.46 -14.11
C GLN A 166 -18.80 -4.05 -14.55
N PHE A 167 -17.84 -3.21 -14.99
CA PHE A 167 -18.07 -1.81 -15.33
C PHE A 167 -17.49 -1.42 -16.71
N PRO A 168 -17.98 -2.01 -17.81
CA PRO A 168 -17.38 -1.83 -19.14
C PRO A 168 -17.49 -0.39 -19.68
N GLU A 169 -18.50 0.36 -19.25
CA GLU A 169 -18.79 1.72 -19.74
C GLU A 169 -18.26 2.83 -18.83
N SER A 170 -17.54 2.51 -17.74
CA SER A 170 -17.10 3.53 -16.79
C SER A 170 -15.90 4.34 -17.33
N PRO A 171 -16.06 5.63 -17.70
CA PRO A 171 -14.94 6.45 -18.15
C PRO A 171 -13.92 6.70 -17.01
N GLN A 172 -14.32 6.50 -15.77
CA GLN A 172 -13.44 6.62 -14.61
C GLN A 172 -12.36 5.55 -14.60
N CYS A 173 -12.51 4.44 -15.32
CA CYS A 173 -11.48 3.41 -15.45
C CYS A 173 -10.54 3.66 -16.65
N ASP A 174 -10.69 4.76 -17.40
CA ASP A 174 -9.89 4.99 -18.61
C ASP A 174 -8.39 5.18 -18.33
N PHE A 175 -8.00 5.60 -17.11
CA PHE A 175 -6.60 5.68 -16.72
C PHE A 175 -5.92 4.31 -16.57
N LEU A 176 -6.70 3.22 -16.53
CA LEU A 176 -6.19 1.85 -16.50
C LEU A 176 -5.91 1.34 -17.93
N ARG A 177 -6.33 2.05 -18.98
CA ARG A 177 -6.06 1.63 -20.37
C ARG A 177 -4.57 1.79 -20.70
N PRO A 178 -3.89 0.71 -21.16
CA PRO A 178 -2.52 0.81 -21.62
C PRO A 178 -2.40 1.87 -22.72
N GLY A 179 -1.55 2.89 -22.52
CA GLY A 179 -1.29 3.95 -23.50
C GLY A 179 -2.05 5.26 -23.31
N VAL A 180 -2.92 5.39 -22.30
CA VAL A 180 -3.54 6.68 -21.95
C VAL A 180 -2.69 7.35 -20.88
N ALA A 181 -2.01 8.44 -21.24
CA ALA A 181 -1.20 9.21 -20.28
C ALA A 181 -2.10 9.78 -19.16
N PRO A 182 -1.76 9.57 -17.87
CA PRO A 182 -2.51 10.13 -16.75
C PRO A 182 -2.40 11.65 -16.81
N GLY A 183 -3.50 12.32 -17.15
CA GLY A 183 -3.55 13.78 -17.35
C GLY A 183 -4.26 14.22 -18.63
N SER A 184 -4.62 13.30 -19.53
CA SER A 184 -5.44 13.61 -20.71
C SER A 184 -6.95 13.70 -20.40
N SER A 185 -7.33 14.01 -19.17
CA SER A 185 -8.69 14.44 -18.87
C SER A 185 -8.87 15.81 -19.51
N ARG A 186 -9.32 15.83 -20.77
CA ARG A 186 -9.92 17.02 -21.37
C ARG A 186 -11.02 17.47 -20.42
N SER A 187 -10.72 18.47 -19.61
CA SER A 187 -11.72 19.36 -19.04
C SER A 187 -12.49 19.93 -20.22
N GLY A 188 -13.57 19.25 -20.59
CA GLY A 188 -14.58 19.84 -21.45
C GLY A 188 -14.98 21.17 -20.83
N PRO A 189 -15.13 22.24 -21.62
CA PRO A 189 -15.41 23.56 -21.09
C PRO A 189 -16.66 23.48 -20.23
N SER A 190 -16.51 23.66 -18.93
CA SER A 190 -17.64 23.90 -18.03
C SER A 190 -18.39 25.09 -18.62
N ALA A 191 -19.58 24.84 -19.14
CA ALA A 191 -20.49 25.88 -19.54
C ALA A 191 -20.76 26.74 -18.30
N VAL A 192 -20.07 27.89 -18.23
CA VAL A 192 -20.30 28.92 -17.21
C VAL A 192 -21.72 29.44 -17.45
N SER A 193 -22.67 28.89 -16.70
CA SER A 193 -24.04 29.40 -16.63
C SER A 193 -23.96 30.81 -16.03
N ARG A 194 -24.05 31.83 -16.89
CA ARG A 194 -24.13 33.23 -16.47
C ARG A 194 -25.50 33.44 -15.84
N HIS A 195 -25.55 33.56 -14.51
CA HIS A 195 -26.74 34.07 -13.83
C HIS A 195 -27.00 35.52 -14.27
N PRO A 196 -28.24 35.87 -14.69
CA PRO A 196 -28.59 37.24 -14.99
C PRO A 196 -28.75 38.05 -13.70
N THR A 197 -27.94 39.09 -13.56
CA THR A 197 -28.06 40.10 -12.51
C THR A 197 -29.36 40.89 -12.72
N ARG A 198 -30.33 40.76 -11.81
CA ARG A 198 -31.54 41.60 -11.76
C ARG A 198 -31.15 43.03 -11.36
N ARG A 199 -31.60 44.02 -12.13
CA ARG A 199 -31.70 45.44 -11.73
C ARG A 199 -33.14 45.72 -11.30
#